data_AF-A0A3B5KNX0-F1
#
_entry.id   AF-A0A3B5KNX0-F1
#
_cell.length_a   1.000
_cell.length_b   1.000
_cell.length_c   1.000
_cell.angle_alpha   90.00
_cell.angle_beta   90.00
_cell.angle_gamma   90.00
#
_symmetry.space_group_name_H-M   'P 1'
#
loop_
_entity.id
_entity.type
_entity.pdbx_description
1 polymer ?
#
loop_
_entity_poly.entity_id
_entity_poly.type
_entity_poly.pdbx_seq_one_letter_code
_entity_poly.pdbx_strand_id
1 'polypeptide(L)'
;MLGLWLPLQISTVYAYRLYIFSVSITFPKTPYCSRNWDGWLCWDDTPAGTLASQNCPDYFSDLNPTGKRNQFHSPTNLLMSAHVF
;
A
#
# COMPACT_ATOMS: atom_id res chain seq x y z
N MET A 1 15.70 7.80 -52.26
CA MET A 1 16.74 7.25 -51.37
C MET A 1 16.33 7.49 -49.92
N LEU A 2 15.38 6.70 -49.40
CA LEU A 2 14.92 6.80 -48.02
C LEU A 2 14.55 5.39 -47.54
N GLY A 3 15.12 4.94 -46.43
CA GLY A 3 14.53 3.85 -45.65
C GLY A 3 15.36 2.59 -45.43
N LEU A 4 16.51 2.69 -44.73
CA LEU A 4 17.14 1.52 -44.08
C LEU A 4 17.71 1.80 -42.66
N TRP A 5 17.38 2.95 -42.03
CA TRP A 5 17.91 3.32 -40.70
C TRP A 5 17.02 2.95 -39.49
N LEU A 6 15.93 2.21 -39.70
CA LEU A 6 14.95 1.85 -38.65
C LEU A 6 15.23 0.60 -37.77
N PRO A 7 16.14 -0.36 -38.09
CA PRO A 7 16.21 -1.60 -37.30
C PRO A 7 16.94 -1.45 -35.94
N LEU A 8 17.82 -0.46 -35.79
CA LEU A 8 18.60 -0.28 -34.56
C LEU A 8 17.78 0.38 -33.44
N GLN A 9 16.89 1.31 -33.78
CA GLN A 9 16.03 2.01 -32.81
C GLN A 9 15.04 1.06 -32.12
N ILE A 10 14.51 0.09 -32.87
CA ILE A 10 13.56 -0.91 -32.35
C ILE A 10 14.25 -1.81 -31.31
N SER A 11 15.49 -2.22 -31.59
CA SER A 11 16.27 -3.08 -30.71
C SER A 11 16.63 -2.38 -29.40
N THR A 12 16.98 -1.09 -29.45
CA THR A 12 17.24 -0.29 -28.25
C THR A 12 15.97 -0.06 -27.42
N VAL A 13 14.82 0.23 -28.05
CA VAL A 13 13.55 0.40 -27.32
C VAL A 13 13.14 -0.89 -26.62
N TYR A 14 13.32 -2.03 -27.27
CA TYR A 14 13.05 -3.34 -26.67
C TYR A 14 13.96 -3.64 -25.48
N ALA A 15 15.27 -3.38 -25.61
CA ALA A 15 16.22 -3.52 -24.51
C ALA A 15 15.90 -2.59 -23.32
N TYR A 16 15.53 -1.33 -23.58
CA TYR A 16 15.11 -0.39 -22.54
C TYR A 16 13.82 -0.84 -21.82
N ARG A 17 12.84 -1.34 -22.56
CA ARG A 17 11.59 -1.90 -22.00
C ARG A 17 11.88 -3.10 -21.09
N LEU A 18 12.74 -4.01 -21.53
CA LEU A 18 13.16 -5.18 -20.75
C LEU A 18 13.92 -4.77 -19.48
N TYR A 19 14.80 -3.77 -19.57
CA TYR A 19 15.54 -3.24 -18.42
C TYR A 19 14.64 -2.56 -17.39
N ILE A 20 13.68 -1.73 -17.83
CA ILE A 20 12.70 -1.10 -16.91
C ILE A 20 11.83 -2.15 -16.23
N PHE A 21 11.39 -3.19 -16.96
CA PHE A 21 10.60 -4.28 -16.41
C PHE A 21 11.39 -5.11 -15.39
N SER A 22 12.63 -5.49 -15.70
CA SER A 22 13.49 -6.24 -14.77
C SER A 22 13.81 -5.45 -13.50
N VAL A 23 14.11 -4.15 -13.63
CA VAL A 23 14.32 -3.25 -12.49
C VAL A 23 13.05 -3.13 -11.63
N SER A 24 11.87 -3.03 -12.25
CA SER A 24 10.58 -2.97 -11.53
C SER A 24 10.25 -4.25 -10.75
N ILE A 25 10.67 -5.41 -11.23
CA ILE A 25 10.53 -6.71 -10.54
C ILE A 25 11.56 -6.86 -9.40
N THR A 26 12.72 -6.22 -9.55
CA THR A 26 13.81 -6.30 -8.56
C THR A 26 13.59 -5.39 -7.34
N PHE A 27 12.73 -4.37 -7.45
CA PHE A 27 12.30 -3.59 -6.29
C PHE A 27 11.20 -4.33 -5.51
N PRO A 28 11.45 -4.77 -4.27
CA PRO A 28 10.39 -5.31 -3.44
C PRO A 28 9.39 -4.19 -3.15
N LYS A 29 8.20 -4.25 -3.77
CA LYS A 29 7.05 -3.52 -3.26
C LYS A 29 6.70 -4.17 -1.92
N THR A 30 6.95 -3.43 -0.83
CA THR A 30 6.47 -3.86 0.49
C THR A 30 4.95 -3.99 0.43
N PRO A 31 4.36 -5.06 0.97
CA PRO A 31 2.91 -5.16 1.06
C PRO A 31 2.39 -4.02 1.94
N TYR A 32 1.33 -3.35 1.50
CA TYR A 32 0.65 -2.28 2.23
C TYR A 32 -0.82 -2.66 2.39
N CYS A 33 -1.39 -2.27 3.52
CA CYS A 33 -2.84 -2.22 3.70
C CYS A 33 -3.34 -0.85 3.27
N SER A 34 -4.32 -0.83 2.37
CA SER A 34 -4.95 0.41 1.93
C SER A 34 -5.72 1.09 3.06
N ARG A 35 -5.93 2.40 2.92
CA ARG A 35 -6.79 3.18 3.81
C ARG A 35 -8.16 2.52 3.98
N ASN A 36 -8.58 2.34 5.23
CA ASN A 36 -9.83 1.67 5.57
C ASN A 36 -10.59 2.41 6.67
N TRP A 37 -11.88 2.13 6.78
CA TRP A 37 -12.79 2.63 7.81
C TRP A 37 -13.30 1.45 8.65
N ASP A 38 -13.11 1.50 9.97
CA ASP A 38 -13.52 0.43 10.90
C ASP A 38 -14.83 0.75 11.65
N GLY A 39 -15.53 1.82 11.28
CA GLY A 39 -16.73 2.30 11.98
C GLY A 39 -16.44 3.39 13.02
N TRP A 40 -15.18 3.65 13.35
CA TRP A 40 -14.81 4.61 14.38
C TRP A 40 -13.68 5.56 13.93
N LEU A 41 -12.66 5.01 13.26
CA LEU A 41 -11.50 5.76 12.78
C LEU A 41 -11.22 5.44 11.31
N CYS A 42 -10.77 6.47 10.60
CA CYS A 42 -10.12 6.30 9.31
C CYS A 42 -8.66 5.90 9.55
N TRP A 43 -8.28 4.74 9.06
CA TRP A 43 -6.93 4.21 9.15
C TRP A 43 -6.18 4.46 7.85
N ASP A 44 -5.02 5.13 7.93
CA ASP A 44 -4.21 5.44 6.76
C ASP A 44 -3.49 4.23 6.18
N ASP A 45 -2.99 4.40 4.95
CA ASP A 45 -2.14 3.40 4.29
C ASP A 45 -0.96 3.04 5.20
N THR A 46 -0.87 1.78 5.58
CA THR A 46 0.13 1.30 6.53
C THR A 46 0.85 0.07 6.00
N PRO A 47 2.16 -0.08 6.27
CA PRO A 47 2.89 -1.28 5.88
C PRO A 47 2.24 -2.52 6.51
N ALA A 48 2.05 -3.56 5.73
CA ALA A 48 1.40 -4.77 6.23
C ALA A 48 2.30 -5.48 7.25
N GLY A 49 1.70 -6.07 8.28
CA GLY A 49 2.38 -6.64 9.45
C GLY A 49 2.70 -5.63 10.55
N THR A 50 2.18 -4.40 10.49
CA THR A 50 2.43 -3.36 11.51
C THR A 50 1.19 -3.05 12.35
N LEU A 51 1.41 -2.53 13.56
CA LEU A 51 0.37 -2.02 14.43
C LEU A 51 0.25 -0.51 14.25
N ALA A 52 -0.90 -0.05 13.76
CA ALA A 52 -1.24 1.36 13.72
C ALA A 52 -1.89 1.76 15.04
N SER A 53 -1.55 2.95 15.56
CA SER A 53 -2.15 3.49 16.79
C SER A 53 -2.56 4.93 16.55
N GLN A 54 -3.81 5.25 16.88
CA GLN A 54 -4.37 6.59 16.76
C GLN A 54 -5.14 6.95 18.04
N ASN A 55 -5.24 8.25 18.34
CA ASN A 55 -6.05 8.72 19.45
C ASN A 55 -7.53 8.45 19.20
N CYS A 56 -8.27 8.19 20.27
CA CYS A 56 -9.72 8.18 20.20
C CYS A 56 -10.22 9.57 19.77
N PRO A 57 -11.25 9.63 18.93
CA PRO A 57 -11.80 10.91 18.53
C PRO A 57 -12.54 11.59 19.70
N ASP A 58 -12.57 12.92 19.69
CA ASP A 58 -13.15 13.76 20.76
C ASP A 58 -14.63 14.09 20.55
N TYR A 59 -15.23 13.68 19.43
CA TYR A 59 -16.61 14.01 19.08
C TYR A 59 -17.67 13.19 19.83
N PHE A 60 -17.28 12.15 20.57
CA PHE A 60 -18.16 11.41 21.47
C PHE A 60 -17.77 11.67 22.92
N SER A 61 -18.72 12.17 23.72
CA SER A 61 -18.55 12.54 25.13
C SER A 61 -18.04 11.39 26.01
N ASP A 62 -18.34 10.16 25.62
CA ASP A 62 -18.01 8.94 26.37
C ASP A 62 -16.62 8.40 26.02
N LEU A 63 -15.99 8.89 24.96
CA LEU A 63 -14.65 8.49 24.56
C LEU A 63 -13.62 9.37 25.25
N ASN A 64 -12.69 8.76 26.00
CA ASN A 64 -11.54 9.50 26.53
C ASN A 64 -10.56 9.83 25.38
N PRO A 65 -10.37 11.11 25.01
CA PRO A 65 -9.47 11.51 23.90
C PRO A 65 -7.99 11.20 24.19
N THR A 66 -7.64 10.96 25.46
CA THR A 66 -6.31 10.49 25.88
C THR A 66 -6.11 8.99 25.61
N GLY A 67 -7.21 8.25 25.40
CA GLY A 67 -7.18 6.84 25.01
C GLY A 67 -6.59 6.66 23.62
N LYS A 68 -5.88 5.54 23.43
CA LYS A 68 -5.36 5.13 22.12
C LYS A 68 -6.10 3.89 21.66
N ARG A 69 -6.50 3.90 20.39
CA ARG A 69 -6.98 2.72 19.68
C ARG A 69 -5.84 2.16 18.84
N ASN A 70 -5.69 0.84 18.86
CA ASN A 70 -4.69 0.13 18.08
C ASN A 70 -5.38 -0.75 17.04
N GLN A 71 -4.85 -0.81 15.81
CA GLN A 71 -5.31 -1.70 14.76
C GLN A 71 -4.11 -2.44 14.15
N PHE A 72 -4.22 -3.76 14.09
CA PHE A 72 -3.22 -4.61 13.44
C PHE A 72 -3.53 -4.79 11.96
N HIS A 73 -2.56 -4.46 11.12
CA HIS A 73 -2.67 -4.58 9.67
C HIS A 73 -2.07 -5.92 9.23
N SER A 74 -2.92 -6.89 8.94
CA SER A 74 -2.46 -8.23 8.55
C SER A 74 -1.78 -8.20 7.16
N PRO A 75 -0.63 -8.88 6.99
CA PRO A 75 0.03 -9.04 5.69
C PRO A 75 -0.75 -9.95 4.74
N THR A 76 -1.72 -10.70 5.26
CA THR A 76 -2.73 -11.39 4.46
C THR A 76 -3.99 -10.53 4.47
N ASN A 77 -4.60 -10.26 3.31
CA ASN A 77 -5.89 -9.57 3.15
C ASN A 77 -7.09 -10.34 3.78
N LEU A 78 -6.85 -11.08 4.85
CA LEU A 78 -7.89 -11.56 5.74
C LEU A 78 -8.36 -10.34 6.51
N LEU A 79 -9.51 -9.81 6.09
CA LEU A 79 -10.34 -8.90 6.87
C LEU A 79 -10.58 -9.55 8.24
N MET A 80 -9.68 -9.33 9.19
CA MET A 80 -9.96 -9.56 10.60
C MET A 80 -10.86 -8.41 11.04
N SER A 81 -12.11 -8.43 10.60
CA SER A 81 -13.21 -7.87 11.38
C SER A 81 -13.20 -8.63 12.69
N ALA A 82 -12.48 -8.07 13.66
CA ALA A 82 -12.58 -8.48 15.04
C ALA A 82 -13.99 -8.12 15.54
N HIS A 83 -14.96 -8.94 15.16
CA HIS A 83 -16.01 -9.33 16.09
C HIS A 83 -15.32 -10.10 17.21
N VAL A 84 -14.84 -9.37 18.21
CA VAL A 84 -14.62 -9.93 19.53
C VAL A 84 -15.75 -9.34 20.37
N PHE A 85 -16.61 -10.27 20.82
CA PHE A 85 -17.76 -10.07 21.68
C PHE A 85 -17.47 -9.14 22.87
#